data_AF-A0A9E6U0V8-F1
#
_entry.id   AF-A0A9E6U0V8-F1
#
_cell.length_a   1.000
_cell.length_b   1.000
_cell.length_c   1.000
_cell.angle_alpha   90.00
_cell.angle_beta   90.00
_cell.angle_gamma   90.00
#
_symmetry.space_group_name_H-M   'P 1'
#
loop_
_entity.id
_entity.type
_entity.pdbx_description
1 polymer ?
#
loop_
_entity_poly.entity_id
_entity_poly.type
_entity_poly.pdbx_seq_one_letter_code
_entity_poly.pdbx_strand_id
1 'polypeptide(L)'
;MKIILKDSTRTAEWNMVEVPLTEKITDNTRQIKTLNNSLTTYIIGARKRTWEHTWAYPTKAEYDEIKSFYDKQIQNQEILKLTIEGVDGVVDVPVWLEIGNREIMSFDGMVKEMKATFTEI
;
A
#
# COMPACT_ATOMS: atom_id res chain seq x y z
N MET A 1 3.78 16.20 -0.39
CA MET A 1 3.22 14.90 -0.79
C MET A 1 2.51 14.31 0.41
N LYS A 2 1.34 13.70 0.21
CA LYS A 2 0.51 13.14 1.28
C LYS A 2 -0.04 11.78 0.87
N ILE A 3 -0.20 10.89 1.83
CA ILE A 3 -0.97 9.65 1.68
C ILE A 3 -2.36 9.90 2.27
N ILE A 4 -3.39 9.66 1.48
CA ILE A 4 -4.78 9.78 1.88
C ILE A 4 -5.42 8.41 1.74
N LEU A 5 -5.95 7.87 2.84
CA LEU A 5 -6.73 6.64 2.85
C LEU A 5 -8.18 6.95 3.20
N LYS A 6 -9.08 6.31 2.47
CA LYS A 6 -10.51 6.44 2.65
C LYS A 6 -11.17 5.07 2.73
N ASP A 7 -11.95 4.87 3.79
CA ASP A 7 -12.89 3.76 3.92
C ASP A 7 -14.35 4.29 3.77
N SER A 8 -15.34 3.45 4.03
CA SER A 8 -16.77 3.85 3.92
C SER A 8 -17.22 4.87 4.97
N THR A 9 -16.45 5.02 6.05
CA THR A 9 -16.80 5.75 7.27
C THR A 9 -15.91 6.96 7.54
N ARG A 10 -14.68 6.99 7.02
CA ARG A 10 -13.65 7.96 7.38
C ARG A 10 -12.62 8.16 6.27
N THR A 11 -12.01 9.34 6.29
CA THR A 11 -10.84 9.70 5.49
C THR A 11 -9.74 10.15 6.46
N ALA A 12 -8.53 9.65 6.25
CA ALA A 12 -7.34 10.01 7.01
C ALA A 12 -6.22 10.45 6.06
N GLU A 13 -5.44 11.43 6.48
CA GLU A 13 -4.39 12.06 5.68
C GLU A 13 -3.10 12.12 6.49
N TRP A 14 -2.00 11.68 5.89
CA TRP A 14 -0.68 11.77 6.51
C TRP A 14 0.30 12.47 5.56
N ASN A 15 1.02 13.45 6.10
CA ASN A 15 2.07 14.13 5.36
C ASN A 15 3.28 13.19 5.21
N MET A 16 3.79 13.05 3.99
CA MET A 16 4.99 12.27 3.70
C MET A 16 6.23 13.14 3.95
N VAL A 17 6.61 13.31 5.21
CA VAL A 17 7.69 14.25 5.58
C VAL A 17 9.07 13.60 5.51
N GLU A 18 9.20 12.27 5.63
CA GLU A 18 10.51 11.69 5.98
C GLU A 18 10.95 10.46 5.18
N VAL A 19 10.08 9.75 4.45
CA VAL A 19 10.46 8.46 3.85
C VAL A 19 10.01 8.33 2.39
N PRO A 20 10.89 7.85 1.49
CA PRO A 20 10.55 7.65 0.08
C PRO A 20 9.37 6.69 -0.10
N LEU A 21 8.47 7.05 -1.01
CA LEU A 21 7.48 6.14 -1.56
C LEU A 21 8.15 5.26 -2.62
N THR A 22 8.03 3.94 -2.50
CA THR A 22 8.48 3.04 -3.56
C THR A 22 7.27 2.54 -4.34
N GLU A 23 7.19 2.89 -5.62
CA GLU A 23 6.21 2.29 -6.54
C GLU A 23 6.83 1.07 -7.22
N LYS A 24 6.14 -0.06 -7.13
CA LYS A 24 6.42 -1.29 -7.87
C LYS A 24 5.26 -1.60 -8.78
N ILE A 25 5.60 -2.15 -9.94
CA ILE A 25 4.64 -2.42 -10.97
C ILE A 25 4.80 -3.89 -11.34
N THR A 26 3.68 -4.61 -11.27
CA THR A 26 3.63 -6.02 -11.65
C THR A 26 2.73 -6.15 -12.87
N ASP A 27 3.35 -6.49 -14.01
CA ASP A 27 2.63 -6.84 -15.22
C ASP A 27 2.22 -8.32 -15.15
N ASN A 28 0.94 -8.59 -15.41
CA ASN A 28 0.49 -9.97 -15.52
C ASN A 28 0.98 -10.52 -16.86
N THR A 29 1.97 -11.41 -16.84
CA THR A 29 2.57 -11.96 -18.07
C THR A 29 2.26 -13.44 -18.24
N ARG A 30 1.95 -13.85 -19.46
CA ARG A 30 1.89 -15.26 -19.86
C ARG A 30 3.09 -15.57 -20.73
N GLN A 31 3.81 -16.62 -20.38
CA GLN A 31 4.85 -17.17 -21.23
C GLN A 31 4.25 -18.20 -22.18
N ILE A 32 4.51 -18.02 -23.47
CA ILE A 32 4.14 -18.98 -24.51
C ILE A 32 5.44 -19.58 -25.04
N LYS A 33 5.52 -20.90 -24.96
CA LYS A 33 6.61 -21.67 -25.55
C LYS A 33 6.24 -22.00 -26.99
N THR A 34 6.98 -21.44 -27.94
CA THR A 34 6.75 -21.66 -29.38
C THR A 34 7.35 -23.00 -29.84
N LEU A 35 6.92 -23.51 -31.00
CA LEU A 35 7.36 -24.81 -31.54
C LEU A 35 8.88 -24.95 -31.72
N ASN A 36 9.59 -23.84 -31.93
CA ASN A 36 11.05 -23.76 -32.01
C ASN A 36 11.74 -23.70 -30.63
N ASN A 37 11.02 -24.03 -29.55
CA ASN A 37 11.52 -24.05 -28.18
C ASN A 37 11.92 -22.67 -27.61
N SER A 38 11.60 -21.55 -28.29
CA SER A 38 11.81 -20.21 -27.74
C SER A 38 10.69 -19.81 -26.77
N LEU A 39 11.04 -19.07 -25.72
CA LEU A 39 10.11 -18.51 -24.75
C LEU A 39 9.80 -17.06 -25.14
N THR A 40 8.54 -16.77 -25.42
CA THR A 40 8.07 -15.39 -25.63
C THR A 40 7.10 -15.01 -24.51
N THR A 41 7.38 -13.90 -23.84
CA THR A 41 6.56 -13.37 -22.74
C THR A 41 5.59 -12.31 -23.30
N TYR A 42 4.30 -12.51 -23.12
CA TYR A 42 3.26 -11.54 -23.46
C TYR A 42 2.62 -11.00 -22.19
N ILE A 43 2.35 -9.70 -22.12
CA ILE A 43 1.54 -9.11 -21.04
C ILE A 43 0.07 -9.44 -21.35
N ILE A 44 -0.56 -10.22 -20.47
CA ILE A 44 -1.94 -10.66 -20.59
C ILE A 44 -2.67 -10.31 -19.30
N GLY A 45 -3.06 -9.04 -19.14
CA GLY A 45 -3.90 -8.62 -18.03
C GLY A 45 -3.67 -7.17 -17.61
N ALA A 46 -4.43 -6.76 -16.58
CA ALA A 46 -4.25 -5.46 -15.95
C ALA A 46 -2.89 -5.40 -15.22
N ARG A 47 -2.19 -4.29 -15.42
CA ARG A 47 -0.99 -3.91 -14.67
C ARG A 47 -1.40 -3.58 -13.25
N LYS A 48 -0.84 -4.26 -12.26
CA LYS A 48 -1.07 -3.96 -10.83
C LYS A 48 0.05 -3.07 -10.32
N ARG A 49 -0.31 -1.99 -9.64
CA ARG A 49 0.64 -1.14 -8.93
C ARG A 49 0.65 -1.48 -7.45
N THR A 50 1.83 -1.45 -6.86
CA THR A 50 2.05 -1.63 -5.44
C THR A 50 2.87 -0.46 -4.93
N TRP A 51 2.39 0.20 -3.88
CA TRP A 51 3.09 1.30 -3.24
C TRP A 51 3.55 0.88 -1.86
N GLU A 52 4.82 1.11 -1.55
CA GLU A 52 5.38 0.84 -0.23
C GLU A 52 5.81 2.15 0.43
N HIS A 53 5.41 2.33 1.69
CA HIS A 53 5.84 3.44 2.52
C HIS A 53 6.20 2.93 3.92
N THR A 54 7.22 3.51 4.51
CA THR A 54 7.61 3.20 5.89
C THR A 54 7.54 4.48 6.71
N TRP A 55 6.86 4.45 7.85
CA TRP A 55 6.96 5.51 8.85
C TRP A 55 8.07 5.15 9.83
N ALA A 56 9.07 6.03 9.96
CA ALA A 56 10.21 5.78 10.86
C ALA A 56 9.78 5.76 12.33
N TYR A 57 8.96 6.74 12.75
CA TYR A 57 8.51 6.90 14.13
C TYR A 57 7.05 7.41 14.23
N PRO A 58 6.04 6.64 13.77
CA PRO A 58 4.65 7.01 13.99
C PRO A 58 4.31 7.05 15.49
N THR A 59 3.51 8.02 15.88
CA THR A 59 2.92 8.04 17.23
C THR A 59 1.95 6.88 17.41
N LYS A 60 1.67 6.50 18.65
CA LYS A 60 0.71 5.42 18.94
C LYS A 60 -0.67 5.68 18.32
N ALA A 61 -1.14 6.93 18.35
CA ALA A 61 -2.44 7.31 17.79
C ALA A 61 -2.47 7.15 16.27
N GLU A 62 -1.42 7.57 15.55
CA GLU A 62 -1.29 7.38 14.10
C GLU A 62 -1.19 5.90 13.74
N TYR A 63 -0.43 5.12 14.51
CA TYR A 63 -0.34 3.68 14.32
C TYR A 63 -1.69 2.99 14.50
N ASP A 64 -2.41 3.28 15.60
CA ASP A 64 -3.72 2.70 15.90
C ASP A 64 -4.74 3.09 14.82
N GLU A 65 -4.63 4.31 14.27
CA GLU A 65 -5.46 4.77 13.16
C GLU A 65 -5.19 4.00 11.87
N ILE A 66 -3.93 3.87 11.44
CA ILE A 66 -3.57 3.10 10.24
C ILE A 66 -3.98 1.63 10.41
N LYS A 67 -3.75 1.06 11.61
CA LYS A 67 -4.17 -0.30 11.95
C LYS A 67 -5.68 -0.47 11.87
N SER A 68 -6.47 0.54 12.25
CA SER A 68 -7.93 0.47 12.18
C SER A 68 -8.44 0.25 10.75
N PHE A 69 -7.81 0.86 9.74
CA PHE A 69 -8.13 0.62 8.33
C PHE A 69 -7.83 -0.82 7.92
N TYR A 70 -6.67 -1.34 8.33
CA TYR A 70 -6.31 -2.73 8.10
C TYR A 70 -7.30 -3.71 8.76
N ASP A 71 -7.63 -3.48 10.03
CA ASP A 71 -8.56 -4.33 10.78
C ASP A 71 -9.96 -4.33 10.13
N LYS A 72 -10.47 -3.17 9.71
CA LYS A 72 -11.77 -3.06 9.00
C LYS A 72 -11.77 -3.75 7.65
N GLN A 73 -10.68 -3.62 6.87
CA GLN A 73 -10.52 -4.32 5.61
C GLN A 73 -10.64 -5.84 5.81
N ILE A 74 -10.01 -6.39 6.85
CA ILE A 74 -10.07 -7.83 7.16
C ILE A 74 -11.43 -8.26 7.72
N GLN A 75 -12.01 -7.48 8.64
CA GLN A 75 -13.25 -7.85 9.34
C GLN A 75 -14.49 -7.67 8.46
N ASN A 76 -14.55 -6.58 7.69
CA ASN A 76 -15.73 -6.15 6.95
C ASN A 76 -15.57 -6.29 5.42
N GLN A 77 -14.42 -6.80 4.94
CA GLN A 77 -14.09 -6.84 3.51
C GLN A 77 -14.19 -5.46 2.84
N GLU A 78 -13.93 -4.39 3.60
CA GLU A 78 -14.00 -3.03 3.08
C GLU A 78 -12.85 -2.76 2.11
N ILE A 79 -13.20 -2.26 0.93
CA ILE A 79 -12.22 -1.81 -0.05
C ILE A 79 -11.76 -0.40 0.35
N LEU A 80 -10.46 -0.26 0.59
CA LEU A 80 -9.85 1.02 0.87
C LEU A 80 -9.57 1.76 -0.44
N LYS A 81 -9.73 3.08 -0.42
CA LYS A 81 -9.35 3.96 -1.53
C LYS A 81 -8.11 4.75 -1.13
N LEU A 82 -7.08 4.67 -1.97
CA LEU A 82 -5.81 5.35 -1.80
C LEU A 82 -5.70 6.52 -2.78
N THR A 83 -5.33 7.67 -2.24
CA THR A 83 -4.88 8.82 -3.02
C THR A 83 -3.49 9.21 -2.52
N ILE A 84 -2.54 9.42 -3.44
CA ILE A 84 -1.20 9.91 -3.10
C ILE A 84 -1.00 11.25 -3.80
N GLU A 85 -1.02 12.33 -3.02
CA GLU A 85 -0.78 13.67 -3.55
C GLU A 85 0.67 13.81 -4.02
N GLY A 86 0.84 14.11 -5.31
CA GLY A 86 2.13 14.25 -5.97
C GLY A 86 2.55 13.04 -6.80
N VAL A 87 1.73 11.98 -6.88
CA VAL A 87 1.92 10.86 -7.80
C VAL A 87 0.78 10.84 -8.81
N ASP A 88 1.13 11.03 -10.09
CA ASP A 88 0.14 11.05 -11.16
C ASP A 88 -0.57 9.69 -11.29
N GLY A 89 -1.89 9.73 -11.38
CA GLY A 89 -2.72 8.53 -11.56
C GLY A 89 -2.98 7.72 -10.28
N VAL A 90 -2.71 8.26 -9.09
CA VAL A 90 -3.06 7.66 -7.79
C VAL A 90 -4.10 8.51 -7.07
N VAL A 91 -5.34 8.46 -7.54
CA VAL A 91 -6.49 9.16 -6.95
C VAL A 91 -7.66 8.18 -6.81
N ASP A 92 -8.16 8.03 -5.58
CA ASP A 92 -9.25 7.12 -5.21
C ASP A 92 -9.08 5.68 -5.73
N VAL A 93 -7.83 5.21 -5.81
CA VAL A 93 -7.49 3.87 -6.31
C VAL A 93 -7.90 2.82 -5.28
N PRO A 94 -8.70 1.80 -5.64
CA PRO A 94 -9.03 0.71 -4.74
C PRO A 94 -7.78 -0.12 -4.44
N VAL A 95 -7.43 -0.26 -3.16
CA VAL A 95 -6.23 -0.96 -2.73
C VAL A 95 -6.51 -1.95 -1.61
N TRP A 96 -5.65 -2.96 -1.56
CA TRP A 96 -5.45 -3.81 -0.39
C TRP A 96 -4.29 -3.26 0.42
N LEU A 97 -4.55 -2.93 1.69
CA LEU A 97 -3.53 -2.51 2.66
C LEU A 97 -2.97 -3.73 3.40
N GLU A 98 -1.64 -3.80 3.49
CA GLU A 98 -0.91 -4.69 4.38
C GLU A 98 0.01 -3.88 5.28
N ILE A 99 0.06 -4.23 6.56
CA ILE A 99 0.99 -3.63 7.53
C ILE A 99 2.08 -4.65 7.84
N GLY A 100 3.34 -4.27 7.62
CA GLY A 100 4.55 -5.06 7.89
C GLY A 100 5.46 -4.38 8.92
N ASN A 101 6.39 -5.16 9.49
CA ASN A 101 7.38 -4.83 10.54
C ASN A 101 6.92 -3.89 11.66
N ARG A 102 6.96 -4.41 12.89
CA ARG A 102 6.63 -3.67 14.11
C ARG A 102 7.73 -3.87 15.13
N GLU A 103 8.56 -2.85 15.33
CA GLU A 103 9.40 -2.76 16.53
C GLU A 103 8.74 -1.78 17.51
N ILE A 104 8.19 -2.28 18.61
CA ILE A 104 7.68 -1.42 19.70
C ILE A 104 8.91 -1.03 20.53
N MET A 105 9.33 0.23 20.47
CA MET A 105 10.60 0.63 21.08
C MET A 105 10.51 1.12 22.53
N SER A 106 9.35 1.55 23.04
CA SER A 106 9.30 2.17 24.38
C SER A 106 7.97 2.08 25.13
N PHE A 107 8.05 2.41 26.42
CA PHE A 107 6.97 2.46 27.42
C PHE A 107 5.89 3.54 27.12
N ASP A 108 6.20 4.46 26.20
CA ASP A 108 5.34 5.54 25.67
C ASP A 108 4.48 5.10 24.47
N GLY A 109 4.71 3.90 23.92
CA GLY A 109 3.94 3.32 22.84
C GLY A 109 4.30 3.80 21.44
N MET A 110 5.44 4.47 21.26
CA MET A 110 5.97 4.77 19.92
C MET A 110 6.32 3.47 19.18
N VAL A 111 5.92 3.42 17.92
CA VAL A 111 6.24 2.30 17.01
C VAL A 111 7.38 2.75 16.12
N LYS A 112 8.39 1.90 15.92
CA LYS A 112 9.49 2.14 15.00
C LYS A 112 9.30 1.33 13.73
N GLU A 113 9.63 1.97 12.61
CA GLU A 113 9.73 1.37 11.28
C GLU A 113 8.47 0.62 10.85
N MET A 114 7.31 1.27 11.03
CA MET A 114 6.05 0.74 10.53
C MET A 114 6.04 0.77 9.00
N LYS A 115 5.95 -0.39 8.35
CA LYS A 115 5.81 -0.47 6.90
C LYS A 115 4.34 -0.68 6.51
N ALA A 116 3.84 0.10 5.55
CA ALA A 116 2.61 -0.22 4.84
C ALA A 116 2.90 -0.52 3.37
N THR A 117 2.19 -1.53 2.87
CA THR A 117 2.15 -1.89 1.46
C THR A 117 0.72 -1.74 0.98
N PHE A 118 0.54 -1.00 -0.11
CA PHE A 118 -0.75 -0.80 -0.76
C PHE A 118 -0.72 -1.48 -2.13
N THR A 119 -1.59 -2.45 -2.37
CA THR A 119 -1.65 -3.16 -3.65
C THR A 119 -2.97 -2.89 -4.36
N GLU A 120 -2.89 -2.43 -5.61
CA GLU A 120 -4.06 -2.17 -6.47
C GLU A 120 -4.86 -3.46 -6.74
N ILE A 121 -6.19 -3.37 -6.54
CA ILE A 121 -7.12 -4.49 -6.69
C ILE A 121 -7.48 -4.70 -8.16
#